data_AF-A0A1V1NXZ4-F1
#
_entry.id   AF-A0A1V1NXZ4-F1
#
_cell.length_a   1.000
_cell.length_b   1.000
_cell.length_c   1.000
_cell.angle_alpha   90.00
_cell.angle_beta   90.00
_cell.angle_gamma   90.00
#
_symmetry.space_group_name_H-M   'P 1'
#
loop_
_entity.id
_entity.type
_entity.pdbx_description
1 polymer ?
#
loop_
_entity_poly.entity_id
_entity_poly.type
_entity_poly.pdbx_seq_one_letter_code
_entity_poly.pdbx_strand_id
1 'polypeptide(L)'
;MTLEELPLNECVQFWHSKSDHIAAYEKFKMLSVTGGVPRYLEELKPDLSAEANIKDLCFISGGLFVDEFERIFSDLFSKRSPLYKKIVRFIAEGPSDIKTICQQLKISQTGMIGEYLEDLKISGFISRDFTWNIKSGMESKLSKYRLSDNYLRFYLKYIEKRLRQIQQNQLLNITISNLPGWHSMMGMQFENLVLNNRLWIKEQLSLDPEEIIIDNPFFSTKDKKIPGLSN
;
A
#
# COMPACT_ATOMS: atom_id res chain seq x y z
N MET A 1 1.59 1.81 19.78
CA MET A 1 0.15 1.59 19.56
C MET A 1 0.00 1.47 18.06
N THR A 2 -0.12 0.25 17.53
CA THR A 2 -0.33 0.02 16.10
C THR A 2 -1.78 0.38 15.79
N LEU A 3 -2.00 1.49 15.08
CA LEU A 3 -3.33 1.83 14.58
C LEU A 3 -3.55 0.95 13.34
N GLU A 4 -4.39 -0.07 13.46
CA GLU A 4 -4.70 -0.97 12.35
C GLU A 4 -5.65 -0.30 11.35
N GLU A 5 -5.55 -0.68 10.09
CA GLU A 5 -6.49 -0.27 9.04
C GLU A 5 -7.91 -0.74 9.40
N LEU A 6 -8.91 0.12 9.26
CA LEU A 6 -10.29 -0.29 9.48
C LEU A 6 -10.72 -1.26 8.37
N PRO A 7 -11.49 -2.32 8.72
CA PRO A 7 -12.19 -3.13 7.73
C PRO A 7 -13.04 -2.26 6.78
N LEU A 8 -13.18 -2.66 5.52
CA LEU A 8 -13.89 -1.89 4.49
C LEU A 8 -15.34 -1.59 4.88
N ASN A 9 -16.02 -2.54 5.54
CA ASN A 9 -17.38 -2.36 6.04
C ASN A 9 -17.47 -1.23 7.08
N GLU A 10 -16.44 -1.05 7.91
CA GLU A 10 -16.37 0.04 8.89
C GLU A 10 -15.95 1.36 8.25
N CYS A 11 -15.02 1.32 7.29
CA CYS A 11 -14.63 2.49 6.50
C CYS A 11 -15.83 3.17 5.83
N VAL A 12 -16.77 2.38 5.31
CA VAL A 12 -17.99 2.91 4.68
C VAL A 12 -18.89 3.60 5.71
N GLN A 13 -18.92 3.13 6.95
CA GLN A 13 -19.74 3.73 8.02
C GLN A 13 -19.13 5.01 8.59
N PHE A 14 -17.85 5.26 8.32
CA PHE A 14 -17.09 6.39 8.88
C PHE A 14 -17.73 7.76 8.61
N TRP A 15 -18.34 7.95 7.43
CA TRP A 15 -19.00 9.20 7.07
C TRP A 15 -20.48 9.28 7.48
N HIS A 16 -20.96 8.32 8.28
CA HIS A 16 -22.33 8.26 8.82
C HIS A 16 -23.39 8.64 7.78
N SER A 17 -24.23 9.64 8.09
CA SER A 17 -25.31 10.12 7.23
C SER A 17 -24.85 10.70 5.89
N LYS A 18 -23.56 11.07 5.75
CA LYS A 18 -23.00 11.54 4.48
C LYS A 18 -22.53 10.39 3.60
N SER A 19 -22.39 9.18 4.14
CA SER A 19 -21.87 8.03 3.39
C SER A 19 -22.72 7.68 2.17
N ASP A 20 -24.05 7.77 2.28
CA ASP A 20 -24.98 7.44 1.18
C ASP A 20 -24.89 8.41 0.01
N HIS A 21 -24.34 9.60 0.23
CA HIS A 21 -24.13 10.62 -0.81
C HIS A 21 -22.78 10.49 -1.52
N ILE A 22 -21.86 9.67 -1.00
CA ILE A 22 -20.57 9.42 -1.62
C ILE A 22 -20.69 8.17 -2.49
N ALA A 23 -20.47 8.31 -3.80
CA ALA A 23 -20.47 7.16 -4.70
C ALA A 23 -19.39 6.14 -4.30
N ALA A 24 -19.67 4.85 -4.47
CA ALA A 24 -18.74 3.77 -4.11
C ALA A 24 -17.35 3.94 -4.75
N TYR A 25 -17.30 4.45 -5.98
CA TYR A 25 -16.05 4.72 -6.69
C TYR A 25 -15.24 5.87 -6.06
N GLU A 26 -15.90 6.89 -5.51
CA GLU A 26 -15.22 7.97 -4.77
C GLU A 26 -14.63 7.42 -3.46
N LYS A 27 -15.39 6.61 -2.72
CA LYS A 27 -14.90 5.90 -1.51
C LYS A 27 -13.68 5.06 -1.86
N PHE A 28 -13.77 4.27 -2.92
CA PHE A 28 -12.66 3.44 -3.40
C PHE A 28 -11.41 4.27 -3.71
N LYS A 29 -11.54 5.41 -4.42
CA LYS A 29 -10.41 6.30 -4.71
C LYS A 29 -9.75 6.83 -3.44
N MET A 30 -10.54 7.26 -2.47
CA MET A 30 -10.03 7.76 -1.19
C MET A 30 -9.35 6.65 -0.37
N LEU A 31 -9.95 5.47 -0.28
CA LEU A 31 -9.37 4.30 0.41
C LEU A 31 -8.11 3.78 -0.28
N SER A 32 -8.00 3.94 -1.60
CA SER A 32 -6.80 3.60 -2.34
C SER A 32 -5.61 4.50 -2.04
N VAL A 33 -5.83 5.67 -1.41
CA VAL A 33 -4.75 6.54 -0.95
C VAL A 33 -4.54 6.40 0.56
N THR A 34 -5.63 6.28 1.33
CA THR A 34 -5.59 6.29 2.80
C THR A 34 -5.40 4.91 3.44
N GLY A 35 -5.64 3.82 2.71
CA GLY A 35 -5.59 2.47 3.28
C GLY A 35 -6.65 2.17 4.33
N GLY A 36 -7.64 3.05 4.55
CA GLY A 36 -8.65 2.85 5.59
C GLY A 36 -8.18 3.19 7.01
N VAL A 37 -7.05 3.90 7.16
CA VAL A 37 -6.59 4.39 8.47
C VAL A 37 -7.58 5.42 9.02
N PRO A 38 -8.16 5.23 10.22
CA PRO A 38 -9.24 6.10 10.74
C PRO A 38 -8.89 7.58 10.72
N ARG A 39 -7.70 7.95 11.23
CA ARG A 39 -7.20 9.33 11.25
C ARG A 39 -7.18 9.97 9.86
N TYR A 40 -6.89 9.20 8.82
CA TYR A 40 -6.86 9.70 7.45
C TYR A 40 -8.27 9.89 6.88
N LEU A 41 -9.23 9.09 7.34
CA LEU A 41 -10.63 9.21 6.95
C LEU A 41 -11.31 10.45 7.53
N GLU A 42 -10.89 10.88 8.74
CA GLU A 42 -11.37 12.11 9.40
C GLU A 42 -11.08 13.38 8.59
N GLU A 43 -10.02 13.34 7.80
CA GLU A 43 -9.49 14.48 7.06
C GLU A 43 -10.15 14.62 5.66
N LEU A 44 -10.94 13.61 5.27
CA LEU A 44 -11.66 13.59 4.00
C LEU A 44 -12.95 14.40 4.10
N LYS A 45 -13.13 15.31 3.15
CA LYS A 45 -14.30 16.17 3.02
C LYS A 45 -15.34 15.52 2.09
N PRO A 46 -16.49 15.04 2.59
CA PRO A 46 -17.49 14.31 1.80
C PRO A 46 -18.12 15.11 0.66
N ASP A 47 -18.09 16.42 0.78
CA ASP A 47 -18.61 17.41 -0.17
C ASP A 47 -17.66 17.66 -1.36
N LEU A 48 -16.44 17.14 -1.30
CA LEU A 48 -15.47 17.19 -2.38
C LEU A 48 -15.40 15.85 -3.11
N SER A 49 -15.03 15.88 -4.39
CA SER A 49 -14.64 14.66 -5.09
C SER A 49 -13.37 14.06 -4.48
N ALA A 50 -13.14 12.79 -4.72
CA ALA A 50 -11.93 12.09 -4.30
C ALA A 50 -10.67 12.76 -4.88
N GLU A 51 -10.69 13.19 -6.14
CA GLU A 51 -9.56 13.91 -6.75
C GLU A 51 -9.31 15.25 -6.06
N ALA A 52 -10.36 15.97 -5.65
CA ALA A 52 -10.22 17.22 -4.91
C ALA A 52 -9.63 16.97 -3.51
N ASN A 53 -10.14 15.97 -2.78
CA ASN A 53 -9.55 15.55 -1.50
C ASN A 53 -8.07 15.15 -1.65
N ILE A 54 -7.74 14.31 -2.63
CA ILE A 54 -6.37 13.87 -2.90
C ILE A 54 -5.48 15.05 -3.24
N LYS A 55 -5.97 16.01 -4.03
CA LYS A 55 -5.21 17.23 -4.33
C LYS A 55 -4.89 18.02 -3.06
N ASP A 56 -5.91 18.31 -2.25
CA ASP A 56 -5.77 19.12 -1.03
C ASP A 56 -4.82 18.46 -0.02
N LEU A 57 -4.93 17.15 0.16
CA LEU A 57 -4.16 16.40 1.16
C LEU A 57 -2.73 16.09 0.69
N CYS A 58 -2.52 15.82 -0.61
CA CYS A 58 -1.24 15.30 -1.14
C CYS A 58 -0.42 16.30 -1.97
N PHE A 59 -1.04 17.32 -2.58
CA PHE A 59 -0.40 18.13 -3.63
C PHE A 59 -0.45 19.64 -3.38
N ILE A 60 -0.88 20.07 -2.19
CA ILE A 60 -0.80 21.45 -1.72
C ILE A 60 0.23 21.54 -0.59
N SER A 61 0.99 22.62 -0.54
CA SER A 61 1.93 22.88 0.57
C SER A 61 1.21 22.85 1.92
N GLY A 62 1.74 22.08 2.87
CA GLY A 62 1.11 21.87 4.18
C GLY A 62 -0.06 20.87 4.18
N GLY A 63 -0.36 20.22 3.05
CA GLY A 63 -1.30 19.11 3.01
C GLY A 63 -0.84 17.97 3.92
N LEU A 64 -1.78 17.34 4.63
CA LEU A 64 -1.49 16.31 5.62
C LEU A 64 -0.51 15.25 5.10
N PHE A 65 -0.79 14.69 3.92
CA PHE A 65 -0.03 13.58 3.35
C PHE A 65 1.32 13.96 2.75
N VAL A 66 1.65 15.25 2.68
CA VAL A 66 2.93 15.75 2.15
C VAL A 66 4.08 15.40 3.10
N ASP A 67 3.88 15.55 4.39
CA ASP A 67 4.91 15.33 5.41
C ASP A 67 4.67 14.06 6.24
N GLU A 68 3.56 13.37 6.01
CA GLU A 68 3.14 12.24 6.84
C GLU A 68 4.13 11.07 6.78
N PHE A 69 4.73 10.78 5.62
CA PHE A 69 5.78 9.77 5.51
C PHE A 69 6.98 10.06 6.43
N GLU A 70 7.42 11.31 6.50
CA GLU A 70 8.54 11.66 7.39
C GLU A 70 8.13 11.57 8.87
N ARG A 71 6.90 11.98 9.21
CA ARG A 71 6.35 11.85 10.56
C ARG A 71 6.24 10.38 11.01
N ILE A 72 5.58 9.54 10.22
CA ILE A 72 5.42 8.10 10.52
C ILE A 72 6.75 7.45 10.86
N PHE A 73 7.77 7.61 9.99
CA PHE A 73 9.04 6.95 10.19
C PHE A 73 9.87 7.57 11.33
N SER A 74 9.73 8.87 11.56
CA SER A 74 10.34 9.54 12.73
C SER A 74 9.75 8.99 14.03
N ASP A 75 8.43 8.91 14.11
CA ASP A 75 7.70 8.51 15.32
C ASP A 75 7.89 7.02 15.64
N LEU A 76 7.86 6.16 14.62
CA LEU A 76 7.99 4.71 14.82
C LEU A 76 9.43 4.25 15.00
N PHE A 77 10.39 4.86 14.29
CA PHE A 77 11.75 4.30 14.20
C PHE A 77 12.85 5.26 14.68
N SER A 78 12.52 6.50 14.99
CA SER A 78 13.45 7.48 15.58
C SER A 78 14.79 7.53 14.82
N LYS A 79 15.93 7.32 15.51
CA LYS A 79 17.28 7.36 14.93
C LYS A 79 17.51 6.30 13.83
N ARG A 80 16.72 5.22 13.81
CA ARG A 80 16.83 4.15 12.80
C ARG A 80 16.02 4.45 11.53
N SER A 81 15.17 5.48 11.54
CA SER A 81 14.32 5.93 10.43
C SER A 81 15.00 5.94 9.06
N PRO A 82 16.25 6.44 8.89
CA PRO A 82 16.90 6.47 7.58
C PRO A 82 17.04 5.10 6.92
N LEU A 83 17.27 4.03 7.69
CA LEU A 83 17.44 2.69 7.14
C LEU A 83 16.09 2.06 6.77
N TYR A 84 15.06 2.18 7.62
CA TYR A 84 13.70 1.75 7.29
C TYR A 84 13.19 2.41 6.00
N LYS A 85 13.36 3.74 5.87
CA LYS A 85 12.97 4.46 4.65
C LYS A 85 13.72 3.96 3.42
N LYS A 86 15.02 3.63 3.52
CA LYS A 86 15.79 3.03 2.41
C LYS A 86 15.24 1.67 1.99
N ILE A 87 14.91 0.82 2.96
CA ILE A 87 14.36 -0.53 2.70
C ILE A 87 13.00 -0.41 1.99
N VAL A 88 12.09 0.42 2.52
CA VAL A 88 10.75 0.59 1.97
C VAL A 88 10.81 1.22 0.56
N ARG A 89 11.67 2.21 0.33
CA ARG A 89 11.89 2.77 -1.02
C ARG A 89 12.32 1.72 -2.03
N PHE A 90 13.25 0.84 -1.64
CA PHE A 90 13.71 -0.23 -2.51
C PHE A 90 12.60 -1.26 -2.78
N ILE A 91 11.88 -1.70 -1.75
CA ILE A 91 10.77 -2.66 -1.91
C ILE A 91 9.61 -2.08 -2.75
N ALA A 92 9.43 -0.76 -2.73
CA ALA A 92 8.42 -0.07 -3.55
C ALA A 92 8.70 -0.17 -5.07
N GLU A 93 9.95 -0.44 -5.48
CA GLU A 93 10.30 -0.66 -6.89
C GLU A 93 9.90 -2.07 -7.37
N GLY A 94 9.80 -3.03 -6.45
CA GLY A 94 9.28 -4.37 -6.74
C GLY A 94 9.53 -5.39 -5.64
N PRO A 95 8.72 -6.47 -5.58
CA PRO A 95 8.86 -7.54 -4.60
C PRO A 95 10.25 -8.18 -4.63
N SER A 96 10.93 -8.21 -3.48
CA SER A 96 12.35 -8.57 -3.38
C SER A 96 12.63 -9.52 -2.22
N ASP A 97 13.56 -10.45 -2.39
CA ASP A 97 14.04 -11.29 -1.29
C ASP A 97 15.10 -10.56 -0.44
N ILE A 98 15.35 -11.08 0.76
CA ILE A 98 16.31 -10.52 1.73
C ILE A 98 17.73 -10.36 1.12
N LYS A 99 18.15 -11.29 0.27
CA LYS A 99 19.46 -11.28 -0.37
C LYS A 99 19.56 -10.10 -1.34
N THR A 100 18.55 -9.91 -2.17
CA THR A 100 18.45 -8.81 -3.14
C THR A 100 18.43 -7.46 -2.42
N ILE A 101 17.66 -7.34 -1.33
CA ILE A 101 17.61 -6.13 -0.49
C ILE A 101 19.00 -5.80 0.07
N CYS A 102 19.69 -6.78 0.67
CA CYS A 102 21.04 -6.58 1.22
C CYS A 102 22.05 -6.15 0.15
N GLN A 103 22.03 -6.81 -1.00
CA GLN A 103 22.92 -6.51 -2.13
C GLN A 103 22.72 -5.08 -2.64
N GLN A 104 21.47 -4.67 -2.88
CA GLN A 104 21.17 -3.35 -3.42
C GLN A 104 21.45 -2.22 -2.43
N LEU A 105 21.13 -2.44 -1.15
CA LEU A 105 21.38 -1.45 -0.11
C LEU A 105 22.83 -1.43 0.39
N LYS A 106 23.67 -2.36 -0.09
CA LYS A 106 25.06 -2.56 0.35
C LYS A 106 25.17 -2.78 1.86
N ILE A 107 24.27 -3.62 2.40
CA ILE A 107 24.21 -3.97 3.82
C ILE A 107 24.61 -5.43 3.99
N SER A 108 25.40 -5.72 5.01
CA SER A 108 25.73 -7.10 5.36
C SER A 108 24.48 -7.86 5.78
N GLN A 109 24.27 -9.04 5.20
CA GLN A 109 23.18 -9.94 5.56
C GLN A 109 23.45 -10.56 6.94
N THR A 110 23.16 -9.78 7.99
CA THR A 110 23.30 -10.14 9.41
C THR A 110 21.92 -10.26 10.05
N GLY A 111 21.83 -10.66 11.33
CA GLY A 111 20.54 -10.71 12.04
C GLY A 111 19.78 -9.37 12.03
N MET A 112 20.52 -8.25 12.00
CA MET A 112 19.98 -6.91 12.01
C MET A 112 18.97 -6.65 10.88
N ILE A 113 19.24 -7.03 9.61
CA ILE A 113 18.29 -6.78 8.52
C ILE A 113 16.97 -7.56 8.70
N GLY A 114 17.04 -8.72 9.36
CA GLY A 114 15.86 -9.51 9.71
C GLY A 114 14.94 -8.75 10.67
N GLU A 115 15.51 -8.09 11.68
CA GLU A 115 14.77 -7.23 12.62
C GLU A 115 14.08 -6.07 11.89
N TYR A 116 14.79 -5.35 11.01
CA TYR A 116 14.19 -4.26 10.23
C TYR A 116 13.00 -4.71 9.38
N LEU A 117 13.12 -5.87 8.73
CA LEU A 117 12.04 -6.42 7.89
C LEU A 117 10.86 -6.90 8.74
N GLU A 118 11.13 -7.48 9.90
CA GLU A 118 10.08 -7.91 10.83
C GLU A 118 9.32 -6.70 11.40
N ASP A 119 10.02 -5.66 11.82
CA ASP A 119 9.42 -4.42 12.32
C ASP A 119 8.53 -3.74 11.26
N LEU A 120 9.00 -3.67 10.00
CA LEU A 120 8.20 -3.14 8.90
C LEU A 120 6.96 -3.98 8.61
N LYS A 121 7.07 -5.30 8.77
CA LYS A 121 5.96 -6.24 8.58
C LYS A 121 4.93 -6.10 9.69
N ILE A 122 5.37 -6.05 10.94
CA ILE A 122 4.50 -5.83 12.11
C ILE A 122 3.81 -4.47 12.02
N SER A 123 4.51 -3.46 11.50
CA SER A 123 3.94 -2.12 11.27
C SER A 123 2.95 -2.06 10.09
N GLY A 124 2.74 -3.15 9.36
CA GLY A 124 1.83 -3.21 8.20
C GLY A 124 2.37 -2.60 6.91
N PHE A 125 3.59 -2.03 6.91
CA PHE A 125 4.16 -1.37 5.74
C PHE A 125 4.56 -2.33 4.63
N ILE A 126 5.01 -3.54 5.00
CA ILE A 126 5.37 -4.59 4.05
C ILE A 126 4.66 -5.90 4.40
N SER A 127 4.39 -6.72 3.39
CA SER A 127 4.04 -8.13 3.59
C SER A 127 5.19 -9.02 3.14
N ARG A 128 5.20 -10.23 3.66
CA ARG A 128 6.11 -11.29 3.24
C ARG A 128 5.28 -12.40 2.61
N ASP A 129 5.45 -12.58 1.31
CA ASP A 129 4.69 -13.55 0.57
C ASP A 129 5.60 -14.71 0.17
N PHE A 130 5.17 -15.94 0.47
CA PHE A 130 5.89 -17.14 0.10
C PHE A 130 5.59 -17.53 -1.34
N THR A 131 6.61 -17.98 -2.05
CA THR A 131 6.44 -18.50 -3.40
C THR A 131 5.89 -19.92 -3.34
N TRP A 132 5.13 -20.31 -4.35
CA TRP A 132 4.56 -21.66 -4.45
C TRP A 132 5.36 -22.50 -5.43
N ASN A 133 5.58 -23.77 -5.10
CA ASN A 133 6.05 -24.71 -6.10
C ASN A 133 4.85 -25.23 -6.90
N ILE A 134 4.71 -24.72 -8.14
CA ILE A 134 3.62 -25.03 -9.09
C ILE A 134 3.45 -26.54 -9.32
N LYS A 135 4.50 -27.37 -9.17
CA LYS A 135 4.42 -28.81 -9.40
C LYS A 135 3.90 -29.60 -8.19
N SER A 136 4.09 -29.08 -6.97
CA SER A 136 3.75 -29.79 -5.73
C SER A 136 2.62 -29.17 -4.93
N GLY A 137 2.18 -27.95 -5.26
CA GLY A 137 1.21 -27.19 -4.47
C GLY A 137 1.74 -26.71 -3.10
N MET A 138 2.89 -27.20 -2.67
CA MET A 138 3.51 -26.83 -1.40
C MET A 138 4.18 -25.44 -1.43
N GLU A 139 4.06 -24.76 -0.29
CA GLU A 139 4.73 -23.49 0.00
C GLU A 139 6.25 -23.67 -0.02
N SER A 140 6.94 -22.81 -0.79
CA SER A 140 8.40 -22.80 -0.87
C SER A 140 8.99 -22.00 0.29
N LYS A 141 10.19 -22.38 0.74
CA LYS A 141 10.97 -21.56 1.69
C LYS A 141 11.41 -20.21 1.11
N LEU A 142 11.31 -20.04 -0.21
CA LEU A 142 11.61 -18.78 -0.88
C LEU A 142 10.43 -17.82 -0.72
N SER A 143 10.72 -16.64 -0.17
CA SER A 143 9.72 -15.59 0.08
C SER A 143 10.22 -14.26 -0.43
N LYS A 144 9.29 -13.39 -0.84
CA LYS A 144 9.59 -12.01 -1.22
C LYS A 144 8.85 -11.05 -0.30
N TYR A 145 9.48 -9.91 -0.03
CA TYR A 145 8.84 -8.79 0.63
C TYR A 145 8.26 -7.86 -0.41
N ARG A 146 7.02 -7.42 -0.21
CA ARG A 146 6.38 -6.40 -1.03
C ARG A 146 5.84 -5.28 -0.14
N LEU A 147 5.71 -4.09 -0.70
CA LEU A 147 4.99 -3.01 -0.04
C LEU A 147 3.51 -3.40 0.08
N SER A 148 2.90 -3.21 1.25
CA SER A 148 1.48 -3.51 1.50
C SER A 148 0.67 -2.27 1.87
N ASP A 149 1.31 -1.24 2.41
CA ASP A 149 0.65 0.00 2.79
C ASP A 149 0.34 0.88 1.56
N ASN A 150 -0.95 1.24 1.42
CA ASN A 150 -1.44 2.02 0.30
C ASN A 150 -0.90 3.46 0.31
N TYR A 151 -0.84 4.11 1.47
CA TYR A 151 -0.36 5.48 1.59
C TYR A 151 1.12 5.59 1.20
N LEU A 152 1.98 4.73 1.75
CA LEU A 152 3.42 4.68 1.41
C LEU A 152 3.62 4.44 -0.08
N ARG A 153 2.85 3.53 -0.70
CA ARG A 153 2.93 3.29 -2.15
C ARG A 153 2.61 4.57 -2.93
N PHE A 154 1.54 5.26 -2.53
CA PHE A 154 1.12 6.50 -3.16
C PHE A 154 2.18 7.60 -3.00
N TYR A 155 2.66 7.79 -1.77
CA TYR A 155 3.66 8.79 -1.41
C TYR A 155 4.94 8.61 -2.23
N LEU A 156 5.52 7.40 -2.21
CA LEU A 156 6.79 7.12 -2.89
C LEU A 156 6.70 7.27 -4.40
N LYS A 157 5.54 6.96 -5.00
CA LYS A 157 5.35 7.08 -6.45
C LYS A 157 5.06 8.52 -6.90
N TYR A 158 4.26 9.28 -6.15
CA TYR A 158 3.74 10.56 -6.62
C TYR A 158 4.18 11.79 -5.82
N ILE A 159 4.24 11.68 -4.49
CA ILE A 159 4.51 12.83 -3.60
C ILE A 159 6.01 13.06 -3.48
N GLU A 160 6.79 12.03 -3.12
CA GLU A 160 8.23 12.13 -2.87
C GLU A 160 8.99 12.77 -4.04
N LYS A 161 8.66 12.35 -5.26
CA LYS A 161 9.30 12.83 -6.49
C LYS A 161 8.96 14.29 -6.83
N ARG A 162 7.95 14.86 -6.17
CA ARG A 162 7.39 16.18 -6.45
C ARG A 162 7.39 17.11 -5.23
N LEU A 163 7.98 16.71 -4.10
CA LEU A 163 7.97 17.49 -2.84
C LEU A 163 8.33 18.96 -3.06
N ARG A 164 9.40 19.24 -3.81
CA ARG A 164 9.82 20.62 -4.10
C ARG A 164 8.72 21.43 -4.83
N GLN A 165 8.05 20.81 -5.80
CA GLN A 165 6.97 21.46 -6.56
C GLN A 165 5.74 21.68 -5.67
N ILE A 166 5.42 20.71 -4.82
CA ILE A 166 4.30 20.77 -3.86
C ILE A 166 4.54 21.91 -2.85
N GLN A 167 5.71 21.97 -2.23
CA GLN A 167 6.09 23.00 -1.26
C GLN A 167 6.04 24.41 -1.86
N GLN A 168 6.35 24.53 -3.17
CA GLN A 168 6.28 25.78 -3.92
C GLN A 168 4.89 26.03 -4.54
N ASN A 169 3.88 25.21 -4.22
CA ASN A 169 2.51 25.29 -4.75
C ASN A 169 2.44 25.33 -6.29
N GLN A 170 3.35 24.64 -6.99
CA GLN A 170 3.38 24.58 -8.45
C GLN A 170 2.37 23.57 -9.03
N LEU A 171 1.71 22.79 -8.18
CA LEU A 171 0.80 21.72 -8.58
C LEU A 171 -0.68 22.00 -8.23
N LEU A 172 -1.06 23.26 -7.95
CA LEU A 172 -2.43 23.62 -7.56
C LEU A 172 -3.50 23.23 -8.59
N ASN A 173 -3.13 23.16 -9.87
CA ASN A 173 -4.00 22.81 -10.99
C ASN A 173 -3.73 21.39 -11.52
N ILE A 174 -3.08 20.53 -10.74
CA ILE A 174 -2.81 19.15 -11.16
C ILE A 174 -4.11 18.38 -11.34
N THR A 175 -4.21 17.67 -12.47
CA THR A 175 -5.28 16.70 -12.69
C THR A 175 -4.84 15.33 -12.18
N ILE A 176 -5.41 14.88 -11.06
CA ILE A 176 -5.01 13.64 -10.38
C ILE A 176 -5.11 12.41 -11.29
N SER A 177 -6.20 12.31 -12.07
CA SER A 177 -6.40 11.21 -13.02
C SER A 177 -5.36 11.16 -14.15
N ASN A 178 -4.61 12.24 -14.39
CA ASN A 178 -3.54 12.31 -15.38
C ASN A 178 -2.16 11.95 -14.80
N LEU A 179 -2.07 11.58 -13.52
CA LEU A 179 -0.81 11.15 -12.93
C LEU A 179 -0.26 9.92 -13.69
N PRO A 180 1.06 9.85 -13.94
CA PRO A 180 1.65 8.73 -14.68
C PRO A 180 1.32 7.36 -14.07
N GLY A 181 0.74 6.48 -14.88
CA GLY A 181 0.34 5.13 -14.42
C GLY A 181 -0.71 5.15 -13.31
N TRP A 182 -1.64 6.12 -13.34
CA TRP A 182 -2.76 6.24 -12.39
C TRP A 182 -3.60 4.97 -12.33
N HIS A 183 -4.08 4.46 -13.46
CA HIS A 183 -4.90 3.23 -13.49
C HIS A 183 -4.17 2.02 -12.92
N SER A 184 -2.88 1.84 -13.25
CA SER A 184 -2.06 0.77 -12.67
C SER A 184 -1.86 0.96 -11.17
N MET A 185 -1.72 2.20 -10.69
CA MET A 185 -1.70 2.46 -9.25
C MET A 185 -3.01 2.02 -8.61
N MET A 186 -4.14 2.50 -9.14
CA MET A 186 -5.46 2.17 -8.60
C MET A 186 -5.71 0.65 -8.58
N GLY A 187 -5.25 -0.08 -9.60
CA GLY A 187 -5.30 -1.54 -9.61
C GLY A 187 -4.50 -2.19 -8.47
N MET A 188 -3.27 -1.76 -8.24
CA MET A 188 -2.44 -2.28 -7.13
C MET A 188 -3.00 -1.92 -5.74
N GLN A 189 -3.63 -0.75 -5.62
CA GLN A 189 -4.25 -0.33 -4.36
C GLN A 189 -5.53 -1.13 -4.10
N PHE A 190 -6.32 -1.38 -5.14
CA PHE A 190 -7.47 -2.27 -5.09
C PHE A 190 -7.08 -3.67 -4.64
N GLU A 191 -6.03 -4.25 -5.23
CA GLU A 191 -5.53 -5.56 -4.84
C GLU A 191 -5.18 -5.62 -3.35
N ASN A 192 -4.47 -4.62 -2.82
CA ASN A 192 -4.17 -4.57 -1.38
C ASN A 192 -5.45 -4.46 -0.53
N LEU A 193 -6.40 -3.60 -0.91
CA LEU A 193 -7.67 -3.47 -0.18
C LEU A 193 -8.44 -4.80 -0.15
N VAL A 194 -8.49 -5.53 -1.27
CA VAL A 194 -9.11 -6.86 -1.34
C VAL A 194 -8.36 -7.86 -0.46
N LEU A 195 -7.03 -7.91 -0.53
CA LEU A 195 -6.22 -8.84 0.25
C LEU A 195 -6.34 -8.60 1.76
N ASN A 196 -6.41 -7.34 2.18
CA ASN A 196 -6.56 -6.94 3.59
C ASN A 196 -7.97 -7.25 4.11
N ASN A 197 -8.96 -7.32 3.23
CA ASN A 197 -10.37 -7.57 3.60
C ASN A 197 -10.88 -8.94 3.14
N ARG A 198 -9.98 -9.84 2.74
CA ARG A 198 -10.32 -11.10 2.08
C ARG A 198 -11.24 -12.01 2.91
N LEU A 199 -11.09 -12.02 4.23
CA LEU A 199 -11.92 -12.84 5.12
C LEU A 199 -13.39 -12.39 5.03
N TRP A 200 -13.62 -11.09 5.23
CA TRP A 200 -14.94 -10.50 5.09
C TRP A 200 -15.52 -10.68 3.68
N ILE A 201 -14.72 -10.50 2.63
CA ILE A 201 -15.17 -10.70 1.24
C ILE A 201 -15.59 -12.16 0.99
N LYS A 202 -14.83 -13.14 1.49
CA LYS A 202 -15.16 -14.57 1.37
C LYS A 202 -16.49 -14.90 2.04
N GLU A 203 -16.72 -14.35 3.23
CA GLU A 203 -17.99 -14.49 3.96
C GLU A 203 -19.16 -13.91 3.18
N GLN A 204 -19.02 -12.71 2.59
CA GLN A 204 -20.08 -12.08 1.80
C GLN A 204 -20.38 -12.81 0.49
N LEU A 205 -19.39 -13.49 -0.07
CA LEU A 205 -19.55 -14.30 -1.29
C LEU A 205 -20.00 -15.74 -1.00
N SER A 206 -20.18 -16.11 0.27
CA SER A 206 -20.51 -17.48 0.69
C SER A 206 -19.54 -18.53 0.12
N LEU A 207 -18.26 -18.18 0.01
CA LEU A 207 -17.24 -19.12 -0.47
C LEU A 207 -16.89 -20.11 0.64
N ASP A 208 -16.95 -21.40 0.33
CA ASP A 208 -16.51 -22.44 1.26
C ASP A 208 -14.98 -22.36 1.43
N PRO A 209 -14.45 -22.19 2.65
CA PRO A 209 -13.01 -22.19 2.89
C PRO A 209 -12.30 -23.43 2.35
N GLU A 210 -12.98 -24.59 2.29
CA GLU A 210 -12.42 -25.85 1.76
C GLU A 210 -12.22 -25.82 0.23
N GLU A 211 -12.94 -24.96 -0.49
CA GLU A 211 -12.77 -24.77 -1.93
C GLU A 211 -11.62 -23.81 -2.27
N ILE A 212 -11.08 -23.09 -1.28
CA ILE A 212 -10.04 -22.08 -1.47
C ILE A 212 -8.65 -22.71 -1.33
N ILE A 213 -8.09 -23.13 -2.45
CA ILE A 213 -6.78 -23.79 -2.49
C ILE A 213 -5.64 -22.77 -2.27
N ILE A 214 -5.74 -21.55 -2.84
CA ILE A 214 -4.72 -20.49 -2.74
C ILE A 214 -5.41 -19.11 -2.79
N ASP A 215 -5.04 -18.18 -1.89
CA ASP A 215 -5.58 -16.81 -1.84
C ASP A 215 -4.51 -15.70 -1.74
N ASN A 216 -3.23 -16.05 -1.90
CA ASN A 216 -2.10 -15.12 -1.85
C ASN A 216 -1.65 -14.67 -3.25
N PRO A 217 -0.97 -13.50 -3.37
CA PRO A 217 -0.44 -13.02 -4.65
C PRO A 217 0.44 -14.05 -5.36
N PHE A 218 0.20 -14.21 -6.66
CA PHE A 218 0.99 -15.12 -7.49
C PHE A 218 2.25 -14.44 -8.04
N PHE A 219 3.42 -15.00 -7.75
CA PHE A 219 4.68 -14.54 -8.34
C PHE A 219 5.07 -15.40 -9.54
N SER A 220 4.90 -14.84 -10.75
CA SER A 220 5.47 -15.44 -11.95
C SER A 220 6.97 -15.13 -12.01
N THR A 221 7.82 -16.16 -12.03
CA THR A 221 9.18 -16.00 -12.54
C THR A 221 9.10 -15.88 -14.05
N LYS A 222 9.83 -14.94 -14.65
CA LYS A 222 9.80 -14.62 -16.10
C LYS A 222 10.00 -15.83 -17.05
N ASP A 223 10.27 -17.03 -16.53
CA ASP A 223 10.63 -18.22 -17.29
C ASP A 223 9.51 -19.26 -17.47
N LYS A 224 8.26 -19.00 -17.07
CA LYS A 224 7.15 -19.89 -17.44
C LYS A 224 5.90 -19.13 -17.83
N LYS A 225 5.62 -19.11 -19.14
CA LYS A 225 4.26 -18.85 -19.67
C LYS A 225 3.33 -19.91 -19.06
N ILE A 226 2.52 -19.49 -18.11
CA ILE A 226 1.37 -20.28 -17.64
C ILE A 226 0.20 -19.87 -18.52
N PRO A 227 -0.47 -20.79 -19.23
CA PRO A 227 -1.65 -20.45 -20.02
C PRO A 227 -2.73 -19.88 -19.09
N GLY A 228 -3.22 -18.67 -19.37
CA GLY A 228 -4.36 -18.07 -18.66
C GLY A 228 -4.10 -16.79 -17.85
N LEU A 229 -2.86 -16.29 -17.77
CA LEU A 229 -2.55 -15.03 -17.06
C LEU A 229 -1.94 -14.01 -18.04
N SER A 230 -2.59 -12.87 -18.23
CA SER A 230 -2.07 -11.73 -18.99
C SER A 230 -1.07 -10.93 -18.15
N ASN A 231 0.06 -10.57 -18.79
CA ASN A 231 1.14 -9.74 -18.21
C ASN A 231 0.68 -8.35 -17.77
#